data_AF-E8R9A2-F1
#
_entry.id   AF-E8R9A2-F1
#
_cell.length_a   1.000
_cell.length_b   1.000
_cell.length_c   1.000
_cell.angle_alpha   90.00
_cell.angle_beta   90.00
_cell.angle_gamma   90.00
#
_symmetry.space_group_name_H-M   'P 1'
#
loop_
_entity.id
_entity.type
_entity.pdbx_description
1 polymer ?
#
loop_
_entity_poly.entity_id
_entity_poly.type
_entity_poly.pdbx_seq_one_letter_code
_entity_poly.pdbx_strand_id
1 'polypeptide(L)'
;MADAPGRVEELMRLDKLSRLVVSYFLKHISVGEIVAVMDLREEVRRRVREGEKDLVQENESVFIEREVMRVLMELVRKGVLYYRNGVYSLSPWLIELVKKRFGGLNPGVPKPLEKLVE
;
A
#
# COMPACT_ATOMS: atom_id res chain seq x y z
N MET A 1 0.67 -22.53 -9.73
CA MET A 1 1.29 -21.20 -9.90
C MET A 1 0.24 -20.31 -10.53
N ALA A 2 -0.39 -19.42 -9.76
CA ALA A 2 -1.44 -18.55 -10.29
C ALA A 2 -0.80 -17.39 -11.06
N ASP A 3 -1.29 -17.18 -12.27
CA ASP A 3 -0.78 -16.24 -13.25
C ASP A 3 -0.71 -14.80 -12.71
N ALA A 4 0.45 -14.16 -12.91
CA ALA A 4 0.69 -12.76 -12.56
C ALA A 4 -0.34 -11.75 -13.13
N PRO A 5 -0.90 -11.89 -14.36
CA PRO A 5 -1.81 -10.88 -14.92
C PRO A 5 -3.08 -10.63 -14.08
N GLY A 6 -3.71 -11.68 -13.53
CA GLY A 6 -4.93 -11.52 -12.73
C GLY A 6 -4.71 -10.72 -11.44
N ARG A 7 -3.52 -10.83 -10.84
CA ARG A 7 -3.17 -10.09 -9.61
C ARG A 7 -2.89 -8.61 -9.85
N VAL A 8 -2.38 -8.26 -11.04
CA VAL A 8 -2.11 -6.87 -11.38
C VAL A 8 -3.42 -6.12 -11.65
N GLU A 9 -4.38 -6.74 -12.32
CA GLU A 9 -5.72 -6.16 -12.49
C GLU A 9 -6.43 -5.92 -11.14
N GLU A 10 -6.25 -6.83 -10.17
CA GLU A 10 -6.81 -6.66 -8.82
C GLU A 10 -6.24 -5.43 -8.11
N LEU A 11 -4.95 -5.11 -8.29
CA LEU A 11 -4.37 -3.88 -7.73
C LEU A 11 -5.05 -2.63 -8.29
N MET A 12 -5.44 -2.65 -9.56
CA MET A 12 -6.14 -1.55 -10.21
C MET A 12 -7.61 -1.43 -9.77
N ARG A 13 -8.17 -2.43 -9.09
CA ARG A 13 -9.55 -2.36 -8.54
C ARG A 13 -9.61 -1.99 -7.07
N LEU A 14 -8.46 -1.75 -6.44
CA LEU A 14 -8.39 -1.30 -5.06
C LEU A 14 -9.04 0.08 -4.90
N ASP A 15 -9.71 0.28 -3.76
CA ASP A 15 -10.21 1.58 -3.33
C ASP A 15 -9.06 2.58 -3.09
N LYS A 16 -9.40 3.87 -2.91
CA LYS A 16 -8.42 4.95 -2.77
C LYS A 16 -7.45 4.74 -1.60
N LEU A 17 -7.94 4.30 -0.44
CA LEU A 17 -7.11 4.07 0.74
C LEU A 17 -6.19 2.86 0.52
N SER A 18 -6.73 1.76 -0.01
CA SER A 18 -5.94 0.58 -0.37
C SER A 18 -4.84 0.92 -1.37
N ARG A 19 -5.12 1.72 -2.41
CA ARG A 19 -4.11 2.19 -3.36
C ARG A 19 -3.05 3.07 -2.70
N LEU A 20 -3.45 3.95 -1.77
CA LEU A 20 -2.52 4.77 -0.99
C LEU A 20 -1.56 3.90 -0.18
N VAL A 21 -2.08 2.90 0.52
CA VAL A 21 -1.27 1.96 1.31
C VAL A 21 -0.31 1.18 0.40
N VAL A 22 -0.77 0.66 -0.74
CA VAL A 22 0.12 -0.04 -1.68
C VAL A 22 1.21 0.90 -2.21
N SER A 23 0.85 2.13 -2.56
CA SER A 23 1.80 3.15 -3.05
C SER A 23 2.88 3.48 -2.01
N TYR A 24 2.48 3.54 -0.73
CA TYR A 24 3.40 3.69 0.38
C TYR A 24 4.42 2.53 0.44
N PHE A 25 3.98 1.28 0.31
CA PHE A 25 4.92 0.15 0.32
C PHE A 25 5.71 -0.02 -0.98
N LEU A 26 5.21 0.42 -2.13
CA LEU A 26 6.00 0.48 -3.38
C LEU A 26 7.20 1.43 -3.25
N LYS A 27 7.05 2.48 -2.44
CA LYS A 27 8.14 3.40 -2.08
C LYS A 27 9.07 2.81 -1.01
N HIS A 28 8.54 2.24 0.07
CA HIS A 28 9.33 1.88 1.26
C HIS A 28 9.74 0.41 1.35
N ILE A 29 9.09 -0.47 0.59
CA ILE A 29 9.30 -1.93 0.51
C ILE A 29 8.95 -2.68 1.79
N SER A 30 9.44 -2.25 2.95
CA SER A 30 9.23 -2.91 4.24
C SER A 30 9.26 -1.89 5.37
N VAL A 31 8.24 -1.92 6.24
CA VAL A 31 8.07 -0.95 7.33
C VAL A 31 7.47 -1.64 8.57
N GLY A 32 7.96 -1.27 9.74
CA GLY A 32 7.38 -1.70 11.02
C GLY A 32 5.93 -1.22 11.19
N GLU A 33 5.09 -2.03 11.81
CA GLU A 33 3.65 -1.83 11.96
C GLU A 33 3.29 -0.45 12.52
N ILE A 34 3.89 -0.08 13.65
CA ILE A 34 3.62 1.21 14.31
C ILE A 34 3.98 2.37 13.38
N VAL A 35 5.15 2.30 12.74
CA VAL A 35 5.62 3.35 11.83
C VAL A 35 4.72 3.45 10.60
N ALA A 36 4.35 2.32 9.99
CA ALA A 36 3.47 2.30 8.84
C ALA A 36 2.11 2.94 9.15
N VAL A 37 1.50 2.59 10.29
CA VAL A 37 0.21 3.16 10.71
C VAL A 37 0.33 4.66 10.96
N MET A 38 1.38 5.11 11.65
CA MET A 38 1.61 6.54 11.91
C MET A 38 1.80 7.35 10.63
N ASP A 39 2.67 6.89 9.73
CA ASP A 39 2.96 7.57 8.46
C ASP A 39 1.71 7.65 7.59
N LEU A 40 0.99 6.54 7.45
CA LEU A 40 -0.23 6.47 6.65
C LEU A 40 -1.34 7.34 7.23
N ARG A 41 -1.48 7.38 8.56
CA ARG A 41 -2.44 8.27 9.23
C ARG A 41 -2.16 9.74 8.90
N GLU A 42 -0.91 10.19 9.02
CA GLU A 42 -0.55 11.56 8.72
C GLU A 42 -0.74 11.90 7.23
N GLU A 43 -0.40 10.96 6.34
CA GLU A 43 -0.62 11.11 4.90
C GLU A 43 -2.12 11.19 4.54
N VAL A 44 -2.96 10.36 5.15
CA VAL A 44 -4.43 10.44 4.99
C VAL A 44 -4.93 11.79 5.47
N ARG A 45 -4.55 12.24 6.67
CA ARG A 45 -4.96 13.56 7.20
C ARG A 45 -4.48 14.71 6.33
N ARG A 46 -3.29 14.61 5.73
CA ARG A 46 -2.77 15.60 4.78
C ARG A 46 -3.66 15.67 3.55
N ARG A 47 -3.97 14.53 2.91
CA ARG A 47 -4.82 14.47 1.71
C ARG A 47 -6.26 14.92 1.95
N VAL A 48 -6.84 14.55 3.09
CA VAL A 48 -8.18 15.04 3.46
C VAL A 48 -8.19 16.56 3.62
N ARG A 49 -7.13 17.15 4.23
CA ARG A 49 -6.96 18.61 4.30
C ARG A 49 -6.79 19.26 2.92
N GLU A 50 -6.16 18.56 1.98
CA GLU A 50 -5.97 18.99 0.59
C GLU A 50 -7.21 18.81 -0.29
N GLY A 51 -8.27 18.15 0.21
CA GLY A 51 -9.57 18.06 -0.45
C GLY A 51 -10.03 16.64 -0.83
N GLU A 52 -9.22 15.61 -0.58
CA GLU A 52 -9.61 14.20 -0.79
C GLU A 52 -10.51 13.69 0.35
N LYS A 53 -11.72 14.25 0.44
CA LYS A 53 -12.66 13.98 1.55
C LYS A 53 -13.27 12.57 1.54
N ASP A 54 -13.17 11.84 0.42
CA ASP A 54 -13.72 10.50 0.26
C ASP A 54 -12.69 9.38 0.51
N LEU A 55 -11.52 9.73 1.06
CA LEU A 55 -10.47 8.76 1.39
C LEU A 55 -10.80 7.91 2.63
N VAL A 56 -11.52 8.49 3.58
CA VAL A 56 -11.99 7.86 4.84
C VAL A 56 -13.38 8.39 5.18
N GLN A 57 -14.18 7.60 5.90
CA GLN A 57 -15.53 8.05 6.32
C GLN A 57 -15.47 9.06 7.48
N GLU A 58 -14.49 8.88 8.38
CA GLU A 58 -14.33 9.70 9.58
C GLU A 58 -12.87 10.18 9.69
N ASN A 59 -12.68 11.49 9.91
CA ASN A 59 -11.35 12.13 9.90
C ASN A 59 -10.73 12.26 11.30
N GLU A 60 -11.28 11.61 12.32
CA GLU A 60 -10.60 11.53 13.61
C GLU A 60 -9.48 10.50 13.57
N SER A 61 -8.37 10.78 14.26
CA SER A 61 -7.15 9.98 14.19
C SER A 61 -7.39 8.50 14.50
N VAL A 62 -8.22 8.19 15.51
CA VAL A 62 -8.50 6.82 15.94
C VAL A 62 -9.24 6.04 14.84
N PHE A 63 -10.17 6.67 14.12
CA PHE A 63 -10.88 6.01 13.02
C PHE A 63 -9.96 5.77 11.83
N ILE A 64 -9.12 6.75 11.47
CA ILE A 64 -8.14 6.61 10.40
C ILE A 64 -7.18 5.45 10.70
N GLU A 65 -6.64 5.37 11.92
CA GLU A 65 -5.76 4.28 12.33
C GLU A 65 -6.44 2.92 12.18
N ARG A 66 -7.69 2.81 12.64
CA ARG A 66 -8.48 1.58 12.51
C ARG A 66 -8.69 1.18 11.05
N GLU A 67 -9.02 2.13 10.18
CA GLU A 67 -9.19 1.88 8.74
C GLU A 67 -7.88 1.47 8.08
N VAL A 68 -6.77 2.15 8.39
CA VAL A 68 -5.43 1.80 7.89
C VAL A 68 -5.06 0.38 8.32
N MET A 69 -5.23 0.03 9.60
CA MET A 69 -4.96 -1.33 10.08
C MET A 69 -5.83 -2.38 9.38
N ARG A 70 -7.13 -2.08 9.16
CA ARG A 70 -8.04 -2.96 8.40
C ARG A 70 -7.51 -3.19 6.99
N VAL A 71 -7.10 -2.14 6.29
CA VAL A 71 -6.56 -2.21 4.92
C VAL A 71 -5.24 -2.98 4.88
N LEU A 72 -4.33 -2.75 5.83
CA LEU A 72 -3.08 -3.50 5.95
C LEU A 72 -3.34 -5.01 6.06
N MET A 73 -4.24 -5.42 6.96
CA MET A 73 -4.62 -6.82 7.11
C MET A 73 -5.29 -7.39 5.86
N GLU A 74 -6.13 -6.62 5.19
CA GLU A 74 -6.77 -7.03 3.94
C GLU A 74 -5.75 -7.24 2.81
N LEU A 75 -4.77 -6.35 2.68
CA LEU A 75 -3.69 -6.47 1.70
C LEU A 75 -2.75 -7.65 2.01
N VAL A 76 -2.57 -8.01 3.28
CA VAL A 76 -1.89 -9.26 3.67
C VAL A 76 -2.70 -10.48 3.25
N ARG A 77 -4.02 -10.50 3.49
CA ARG A 77 -4.89 -11.61 3.07
C ARG A 77 -4.93 -11.79 1.55
N LYS A 78 -4.93 -10.68 0.80
CA LYS A 78 -4.84 -10.68 -0.68
C LYS A 78 -3.44 -11.06 -1.18
N GLY A 79 -2.45 -11.19 -0.30
CA GLY A 79 -1.08 -11.51 -0.64
C GLY A 79 -0.34 -10.37 -1.37
N VAL A 80 -0.83 -9.13 -1.29
CA VAL A 80 -0.14 -7.93 -1.79
C VAL A 80 1.00 -7.57 -0.84
N LEU A 81 0.71 -7.63 0.47
CA LEU A 81 1.68 -7.49 1.54
C LEU A 81 1.93 -8.85 2.22
N TYR A 82 3.03 -8.92 2.95
CA TYR A 82 3.38 -9.99 3.87
C TYR A 82 3.65 -9.38 5.24
N TYR A 83 3.21 -10.04 6.32
CA TYR A 83 3.43 -9.58 7.68
C TYR A 83 4.18 -10.63 8.50
N ARG A 84 5.25 -10.22 9.18
CA ARG A 84 6.03 -11.07 10.09
C ARG A 84 6.67 -10.23 11.17
N ASN A 85 6.53 -10.66 12.43
CA ASN A 85 7.20 -10.07 13.59
C ASN A 85 7.03 -8.53 13.69
N GLY A 86 5.81 -8.02 13.51
CA GLY A 86 5.56 -6.57 13.60
C GLY A 86 6.01 -5.76 12.39
N VAL A 87 6.30 -6.40 11.25
CA VAL A 87 6.76 -5.74 10.03
C VAL A 87 5.88 -6.13 8.86
N TYR A 88 5.40 -5.12 8.12
CA TYR A 88 4.74 -5.30 6.82
C TYR A 88 5.77 -5.11 5.71
N SER A 89 5.73 -5.98 4.70
CA SER A 89 6.60 -5.92 3.53
C SER A 89 5.79 -6.17 2.26
N LEU A 90 6.28 -5.69 1.13
CA LEU A 90 5.77 -6.13 -0.16
C LEU A 90 5.92 -7.64 -0.31
N SER A 91 4.92 -8.26 -0.91
CA SER A 91 4.97 -9.68 -1.27
C SER A 91 6.08 -9.96 -2.31
N PRO A 92 6.64 -11.19 -2.30
CA PRO A 92 7.71 -11.55 -3.24
C PRO A 92 7.35 -11.35 -4.71
N TRP A 93 6.11 -11.67 -5.10
CA TRP A 93 5.68 -11.51 -6.49
C TRP A 93 5.64 -10.04 -6.92
N LEU A 94 5.26 -9.13 -6.02
CA LEU A 94 5.22 -7.69 -6.32
C LEU A 94 6.63 -7.09 -6.36
N ILE A 95 7.53 -7.59 -5.49
CA ILE A 95 8.96 -7.23 -5.55
C ILE A 95 9.55 -7.59 -6.92
N GLU A 96 9.30 -8.81 -7.40
CA GLU A 96 9.79 -9.24 -8.71
C GLU A 96 9.16 -8.45 -9.86
N LEU A 97 7.87 -8.11 -9.77
CA LEU A 97 7.23 -7.23 -10.74
C LEU A 97 7.86 -5.84 -10.75
N VAL A 98 8.11 -5.25 -9.58
CA VAL A 98 8.76 -3.94 -9.44
C VAL A 98 10.16 -3.96 -10.06
N LYS A 99 10.98 -4.97 -9.75
CA LYS A 99 12.32 -5.11 -10.35
C LYS A 99 12.26 -5.20 -11.86
N LYS A 100 11.32 -5.98 -12.41
CA LYS A 100 11.13 -6.12 -13.86
C LYS A 100 10.75 -4.80 -14.53
N ARG A 101 9.86 -4.01 -13.92
CA ARG A 101 9.33 -2.77 -14.49
C ARG A 101 10.26 -1.56 -14.30
N PHE A 102 10.94 -1.47 -13.16
CA PHE A 102 11.73 -0.30 -12.78
C PHE A 102 13.25 -0.55 -12.76
N GLY A 103 13.70 -1.75 -13.11
CA GLY A 103 15.12 -2.14 -13.09
C GLY A 103 15.72 -2.31 -11.69
N GLY A 104 14.92 -2.18 -10.63
CA GLY A 104 15.38 -2.30 -9.25
C GLY A 104 14.30 -1.88 -8.23
N LEU A 105 14.62 -2.05 -6.94
CA LEU A 105 13.69 -1.70 -5.85
C LEU A 105 13.84 -0.26 -5.34
N ASN A 106 15.00 0.38 -5.46
CA ASN A 106 15.30 1.76 -5.06
C ASN A 106 14.36 2.33 -3.97
N PRO A 107 14.54 1.94 -2.69
CA PRO A 107 13.70 2.42 -1.59
C PRO A 107 13.71 3.94 -1.48
N GLY A 108 12.58 4.52 -1.09
CA GLY A 108 12.38 5.98 -1.02
C GLY A 108 12.02 6.62 -2.36
N VAL A 109 12.25 5.95 -3.49
CA VAL A 109 11.83 6.43 -4.81
C VAL A 109 10.37 5.99 -5.08
N PRO A 110 9.45 6.94 -5.36
CA PRO A 110 8.07 6.61 -5.71
C PRO A 110 7.98 5.73 -6.96
N LYS A 111 7.10 4.72 -6.90
CA LYS A 111 6.82 3.82 -8.01
C LYS A 111 5.32 3.80 -8.22
N PRO A 112 4.81 4.56 -9.21
CA PRO A 112 3.38 4.65 -9.48
C PRO A 112 2.79 3.27 -9.74
N LEU A 113 1.63 3.00 -9.15
CA LEU A 113 0.95 1.71 -9.28
C LEU A 113 0.59 1.41 -10.74
N GLU A 114 0.21 2.46 -11.47
CA GLU A 114 -0.24 2.41 -12.87
C GLU A 114 0.87 1.91 -13.80
N LYS A 115 2.13 2.24 -13.49
CA LYS A 115 3.31 1.81 -14.24
C LYS A 115 3.71 0.35 -14.00
N LEU A 116 3.03 -0.36 -13.09
CA LEU A 116 3.24 -1.80 -12.95
C LEU A 116 2.51 -2.60 -14.04
N VAL A 117 1.50 -1.99 -14.65
CA VAL A 117 0.58 -2.62 -15.61
C VAL A 117 1.02 -2.40 -17.07
N GLU A 118 1.66 -1.26 -17.36
CA GLU A 118 2.33 -0.94 -18.63
C GLU A 118 3.55 -1.84 -18.87
#